data_AF-D0SRM9-F1
#
_entry.id   AF-D0SRM9-F1
#
_cell.length_a   1.000
_cell.length_b   1.000
_cell.length_c   1.000
_cell.angle_alpha   90.00
_cell.angle_beta   90.00
_cell.angle_gamma   90.00
#
_symmetry.space_group_name_H-M   'P 1'
#
loop_
_entity.id
_entity.type
_entity.pdbx_description
1 polymer ?
#
loop_
_entity_poly.entity_id
_entity_poly.type
_entity_poly.pdbx_seq_one_letter_code
_entity_poly.pdbx_strand_id
1 'polypeptide(L)'
;MTDEKEPKPKLTLEQKIEQQEQKLKQLKAQQEAKLAKEKERQKEQDRKDDTRIKILLGSYLKKKMDSNPDFNSQILDELENYLTAERDRKLFGLSPLDQG
;
A
#
# COMPACT_ATOMS: atom_id res chain seq x y z
N MET A 1 26.90 -27.04 -56.53
CA MET A 1 26.32 -25.69 -56.51
C MET A 1 26.64 -25.13 -55.16
N THR A 2 27.64 -24.24 -55.09
CA THR A 2 28.08 -23.61 -53.85
C THR A 2 27.10 -22.49 -53.54
N ASP A 3 26.34 -22.63 -52.46
CA ASP A 3 25.53 -21.55 -51.91
C ASP A 3 26.46 -20.44 -51.41
N GLU A 4 26.70 -19.44 -52.26
CA GLU A 4 27.30 -18.17 -51.87
C GLU A 4 26.31 -17.45 -50.93
N LYS A 5 26.50 -17.65 -49.62
CA LYS A 5 25.84 -16.82 -48.61
C LYS A 5 26.42 -15.42 -48.70
N GLU A 6 25.70 -14.51 -49.34
CA GLU A 6 26.02 -13.08 -49.37
C GLU A 6 26.27 -12.54 -47.95
N PRO A 7 27.33 -11.74 -47.74
CA PRO A 7 27.64 -11.18 -46.43
C PRO A 7 26.56 -10.14 -46.08
N LYS A 8 25.82 -10.38 -45.00
CA LYS A 8 24.84 -9.42 -44.47
C LYS A 8 25.50 -8.04 -44.30
N PRO A 9 24.86 -6.95 -44.76
CA PRO A 9 25.44 -5.62 -44.67
C PRO A 9 25.72 -5.26 -43.20
N LYS A 10 26.95 -4.81 -42.92
CA LYS A 10 27.32 -4.32 -41.59
C LYS A 10 26.53 -3.03 -41.33
N LEU A 11 25.78 -3.00 -40.22
CA LEU A 11 25.07 -1.81 -39.76
C LEU A 11 25.99 -0.59 -39.72
N THR A 12 25.49 0.54 -40.22
CA THR A 12 26.17 1.83 -40.11
C THR A 12 26.26 2.25 -38.65
N LEU A 13 27.16 3.18 -38.33
CA LEU A 13 27.29 3.74 -36.98
C LEU A 13 25.96 4.33 -36.49
N GLU A 14 25.25 5.05 -37.35
CA GLU A 14 23.92 5.63 -37.05
C GLU A 14 22.88 4.58 -36.70
N GLN A 15 22.79 3.49 -37.48
CA GLN A 15 21.84 2.41 -37.19
C GLN A 15 22.18 1.68 -35.88
N LYS A 16 23.48 1.58 -35.53
CA LYS A 16 23.90 1.02 -34.23
C LYS A 16 23.54 1.95 -33.07
N ILE A 17 23.67 3.26 -33.26
CA ILE A 17 23.26 4.27 -32.27
C ILE A 17 21.75 4.18 -32.04
N GLU A 18 20.95 4.18 -33.11
CA GLU A 18 19.49 4.09 -33.01
C GLU A 18 19.03 2.79 -32.32
N GLN A 19 19.64 1.65 -32.65
CA GLN A 19 19.34 0.38 -31.97
C GLN A 19 19.67 0.43 -30.48
N GLN A 20 20.77 1.07 -30.09
CA GLN A 20 21.15 1.22 -28.70
C GLN A 20 20.20 2.17 -27.95
N GLU A 21 19.77 3.26 -28.58
CA GLU A 21 18.79 4.19 -28.03
C GLU A 21 17.42 3.52 -27.82
N GLN A 22 16.94 2.75 -28.81
CA GLN A 22 15.71 1.98 -28.68
C GLN A 22 15.80 0.95 -27.55
N LYS A 23 16.93 0.23 -27.46
CA LYS A 23 17.17 -0.74 -26.39
C LYS A 23 17.23 -0.06 -25.01
N LEU A 24 17.86 1.11 -24.92
CA LEU A 24 17.93 1.90 -23.69
C LEU A 24 16.53 2.35 -23.26
N LYS A 25 15.71 2.83 -24.19
CA LYS A 25 14.32 3.22 -23.93
C LYS A 25 13.49 2.05 -23.41
N GLN A 26 13.63 0.87 -24.04
CA GLN A 26 12.94 -0.34 -23.59
C GLN A 26 13.37 -0.76 -22.19
N LEU A 27 14.68 -0.73 -21.89
CA LEU A 27 15.20 -1.08 -20.56
C LEU A 27 14.72 -0.12 -19.47
N LYS A 28 14.68 1.19 -19.75
CA LYS A 28 14.12 2.19 -18.81
C LYS A 28 12.64 1.92 -18.53
N ALA A 29 11.84 1.69 -19.56
CA ALA A 29 10.43 1.35 -19.40
C ALA A 29 10.23 0.05 -18.58
N GLN A 30 11.07 -0.96 -18.80
CA GLN A 30 11.04 -2.19 -18.00
C GLN A 30 11.42 -1.94 -16.53
N GLN A 31 12.41 -1.08 -16.26
CA GLN A 31 12.81 -0.71 -14.90
C GLN A 31 11.69 0.03 -14.18
N GLU A 32 11.09 1.04 -14.83
CA GLU A 32 9.96 1.79 -14.28
C GLU A 32 8.77 0.87 -13.97
N ALA A 33 8.45 -0.06 -14.87
CA ALA A 33 7.39 -1.03 -14.64
C ALA A 33 7.67 -1.96 -13.44
N LYS A 34 8.93 -2.37 -13.23
CA LYS A 34 9.31 -3.17 -12.05
C LYS A 34 9.21 -2.37 -10.76
N LEU A 35 9.65 -1.11 -10.76
CA LEU A 35 9.57 -0.22 -9.60
C LEU A 35 8.11 0.08 -9.23
N ALA A 36 7.25 0.32 -10.22
CA ALA A 36 5.83 0.53 -10.01
C ALA A 36 5.17 -0.69 -9.35
N LYS A 37 5.43 -1.89 -9.87
CA LYS A 37 4.92 -3.15 -9.31
C LYS A 37 5.38 -3.38 -7.87
N GLU A 38 6.65 -3.13 -7.59
CA GLU A 38 7.19 -3.31 -6.24
C GLU A 38 6.57 -2.31 -5.25
N LYS A 39 6.38 -1.05 -5.69
CA LYS A 39 5.70 -0.04 -4.88
C LYS A 39 4.23 -0.40 -4.62
N GLU A 40 3.54 -0.97 -5.59
CA GLU A 40 2.16 -1.45 -5.41
C GLU A 40 2.11 -2.62 -4.42
N ARG A 41 3.00 -3.60 -4.57
CA ARG A 41 3.12 -4.74 -3.65
C ARG A 41 3.39 -4.28 -2.22
N GLN A 42 4.32 -3.34 -2.04
CA GLN A 42 4.63 -2.80 -0.71
C GLN A 42 3.43 -2.06 -0.11
N LYS A 43 2.76 -1.20 -0.88
CA LYS A 43 1.55 -0.51 -0.40
C LYS A 43 0.44 -1.47 -0.01
N GLU A 44 0.26 -2.57 -0.74
CA GLU A 44 -0.72 -3.60 -0.39
C GLU A 44 -0.33 -4.30 0.91
N GLN A 45 0.95 -4.65 1.06
CA GLN A 45 1.47 -5.25 2.29
C GLN A 45 1.30 -4.31 3.49
N ASP A 46 1.65 -3.03 3.35
CA ASP A 46 1.51 -2.02 4.41
C ASP A 46 0.05 -1.89 4.86
N ARG A 47 -0.91 -1.91 3.92
CA ARG A 47 -2.35 -1.89 4.25
C ARG A 47 -2.80 -3.15 4.98
N LYS A 48 -2.30 -4.32 4.58
CA LYS A 48 -2.61 -5.59 5.26
C LYS A 48 -2.06 -5.60 6.68
N ASP A 49 -0.83 -5.13 6.85
CA ASP A 49 -0.16 -5.08 8.15
C ASP A 49 -0.82 -4.04 9.07
N ASP A 50 -1.13 -2.84 8.57
CA ASP A 50 -1.89 -1.82 9.32
C ASP A 50 -3.28 -2.33 9.74
N THR A 51 -4.01 -2.99 8.84
CA THR A 51 -5.29 -3.62 9.16
C THR A 51 -5.12 -4.68 10.26
N ARG A 52 -4.08 -5.51 10.16
CA ARG A 52 -3.79 -6.55 11.15
C ARG A 52 -3.44 -5.96 12.51
N ILE A 53 -2.65 -4.90 12.55
CA ILE A 53 -2.29 -4.17 13.78
C ILE A 53 -3.55 -3.62 14.45
N LYS A 54 -4.44 -2.97 13.70
CA LYS A 54 -5.71 -2.44 14.23
C LYS A 54 -6.59 -3.52 14.85
N ILE A 55 -6.70 -4.68 14.19
CA ILE A 55 -7.45 -5.83 14.70
C ILE A 55 -6.81 -6.37 15.99
N LEU A 56 -5.49 -6.52 16.03
CA LEU A 56 -4.78 -7.06 17.19
C LEU A 56 -4.88 -6.11 18.39
N LEU A 57 -4.62 -4.82 18.18
CA LEU A 57 -4.76 -3.80 19.22
C LEU A 57 -6.20 -3.71 19.71
N GLY A 58 -7.19 -3.70 18.81
CA GLY A 58 -8.60 -3.68 19.17
C GLY A 58 -9.02 -4.91 19.98
N SER A 59 -8.60 -6.11 19.58
CA SER A 59 -8.94 -7.34 20.31
C SER A 59 -8.27 -7.41 21.68
N TYR A 60 -7.02 -6.95 21.80
CA TYR A 60 -6.33 -6.85 23.08
C TYR A 60 -6.98 -5.82 24.01
N LEU A 61 -7.25 -4.61 23.49
CA LEU A 61 -7.88 -3.54 24.26
C LEU A 61 -9.25 -3.97 24.76
N LYS A 62 -10.10 -4.55 23.89
CA LYS A 62 -11.40 -5.08 24.27
C LYS A 62 -11.29 -6.13 25.39
N LYS A 63 -10.38 -7.11 25.24
CA LYS A 63 -10.16 -8.13 26.28
C LYS A 63 -9.78 -7.50 27.62
N LYS A 64 -8.96 -6.45 27.61
CA LYS A 64 -8.54 -5.73 28.82
C LYS A 64 -9.70 -4.96 29.45
N MET A 65 -10.52 -4.28 28.65
CA MET A 65 -11.75 -3.62 29.10
C MET A 65 -12.73 -4.62 29.71
N ASP A 66 -12.96 -5.76 29.05
CA ASP A 66 -13.85 -6.81 29.55
C ASP A 66 -13.39 -7.39 30.90
N SER A 67 -12.07 -7.38 31.17
CA SER A 67 -11.47 -7.96 32.39
C SER A 67 -11.31 -6.97 33.54
N ASN A 68 -11.41 -5.67 33.29
CA ASN A 68 -11.18 -4.61 34.28
C ASN A 68 -12.18 -3.46 34.12
N PRO A 69 -13.20 -3.37 35.00
CA PRO A 69 -14.23 -2.33 34.94
C PRO A 69 -13.69 -0.90 35.05
N ASP A 70 -12.69 -0.65 35.91
CA ASP A 70 -12.11 0.68 36.08
C ASP A 70 -11.41 1.14 34.80
N PHE A 71 -10.63 0.24 34.20
CA PHE A 71 -9.97 0.50 32.92
C PHE A 71 -10.98 0.68 31.79
N ASN A 72 -12.08 -0.07 31.79
CA ASN A 72 -13.17 0.12 30.83
C ASN A 72 -13.77 1.54 30.93
N SER A 73 -14.05 2.03 32.15
CA SER A 73 -14.57 3.39 32.35
C SER A 73 -13.61 4.45 31.81
N GLN A 74 -12.32 4.32 32.12
CA GLN A 74 -11.28 5.24 31.63
C GLN A 74 -11.25 5.31 30.10
N ILE A 75 -11.31 4.16 29.43
CA ILE A 75 -11.31 4.13 27.96
C ILE A 75 -12.61 4.71 27.38
N LEU A 76 -13.76 4.48 28.00
CA LEU A 76 -15.01 5.09 27.55
C LEU A 76 -14.97 6.63 27.67
N ASP A 77 -14.38 7.16 28.74
CA ASP A 77 -14.18 8.61 28.90
C ASP A 77 -13.22 9.19 27.84
N GLU A 78 -12.17 8.44 27.46
CA GLU A 78 -11.29 8.82 26.35
C GLU A 78 -12.04 8.79 25.00
N LEU A 79 -12.86 7.76 24.76
CA LEU A 79 -13.67 7.62 23.55
C LEU A 79 -14.75 8.69 23.42
N GLU A 80 -15.31 9.15 24.54
CA GLU A 80 -16.25 10.28 24.60
C GLU A 80 -15.67 11.55 23.97
N ASN A 81 -14.37 11.79 24.15
CA ASN A 81 -13.68 12.95 23.58
C ASN A 81 -13.14 12.69 22.17
N TYR A 82 -12.82 11.44 21.83
CA TYR A 82 -12.22 11.08 20.55
C TYR A 82 -13.24 10.88 19.42
N LEU A 83 -14.37 10.26 19.71
CA LEU A 83 -15.38 9.89 18.71
C LEU A 83 -16.32 11.06 18.41
N THR A 84 -16.36 11.48 17.16
CA THR A 84 -17.24 12.58 16.71
C THR A 84 -18.47 12.09 15.96
N ALA A 85 -18.38 10.96 15.26
CA ALA A 85 -19.49 10.42 14.49
C ALA A 85 -20.52 9.73 15.40
N GLU A 86 -21.77 10.19 15.37
CA GLU A 86 -22.87 9.66 16.20
C GLU A 86 -23.04 8.14 16.06
N ARG A 87 -22.90 7.62 14.85
CA ARG A 87 -22.99 6.17 14.58
C ARG A 87 -21.95 5.37 15.38
N ASP A 88 -20.75 5.91 15.54
CA ASP A 88 -19.62 5.24 16.17
C ASP A 88 -19.73 5.41 17.69
N ARG A 89 -20.11 6.60 18.17
CA ARG A 89 -20.46 6.87 19.58
C ARG A 89 -21.54 5.92 20.11
N LYS A 90 -22.57 5.67 19.30
CA LYS A 90 -23.66 4.72 19.63
C LYS A 90 -23.15 3.29 19.85
N LEU A 91 -22.10 2.84 19.16
CA LEU A 91 -21.52 1.51 19.37
C LEU A 91 -20.95 1.32 20.78
N PHE A 92 -20.57 2.41 21.43
CA PHE A 92 -20.00 2.43 22.79
C PHE A 92 -20.99 2.94 23.84
N GLY A 93 -22.26 3.17 23.47
CA GLY A 93 -23.29 3.67 24.39
C GLY A 93 -23.10 5.14 24.80
N LEU A 94 -22.32 5.90 24.03
CA LEU A 94 -22.01 7.30 24.31
C LEU A 94 -23.13 8.22 23.82
N SER A 95 -23.34 9.34 24.52
CA SER A 95 -24.38 10.32 24.17
C SER A 95 -24.06 11.01 22.83
N PRO A 96 -25.05 11.46 22.05
CA PRO A 96 -24.80 12.32 20.90
C PRO A 96 -24.05 13.58 21.33
N LEU A 97 -23.19 14.11 20.47
CA LEU A 97 -22.61 15.44 20.70
C LEU A 97 -23.73 16.47 20.55
N ASP A 98 -23.84 17.37 21.53
CA ASP A 98 -24.83 18.44 21.48
C ASP A 98 -24.50 19.33 20.27
N GLN A 99 -25.37 19.30 19.25
CA GLN A 99 -25.25 20.17 18.09
C GLN A 99 -25.82 21.53 18.50
N GLY A 100 -24.98 22.35 19.11
CA GLY A 100 -25.31 23.75 19.43
C GLY A 100 -25.73 24.55 18.20
#